data_AF-A0A133VID2-F1
#
_entry.id   AF-A0A133VID2-F1
#
_cell.length_a   1.000
_cell.length_b   1.000
_cell.length_c   1.000
_cell.angle_alpha   90.00
_cell.angle_beta   90.00
_cell.angle_gamma   90.00
#
_symmetry.space_group_name_H-M   'P 1'
#
loop_
_entity.id
_entity.type
_entity.pdbx_description
1 polymer ?
#
loop_
_entity_poly.entity_id
_entity_poly.type
_entity_poly.pdbx_seq_one_letter_code
_entity_poly.pdbx_strand_id
1 'polypeptide(L)'
;MICLGFEGTAHTFGVGIVNSDGEVLANVSKAYEPEEGGIHPREAAQAHSKNARKVLDKGLKEAGIERIKKKRKRLGQEKERVRK
;
A
#
# COMPACT_ATOMS: atom_id res chain seq x y z
N MET A 1 1.07 -17.92 -7.72
CA MET A 1 0.21 -17.10 -6.81
C MET A 1 1.07 -16.00 -6.21
N ILE A 2 0.51 -14.84 -5.86
CA ILE A 2 1.23 -13.78 -5.14
C ILE A 2 0.61 -13.60 -3.76
N CYS A 3 1.45 -13.47 -2.73
CA CYS A 3 1.05 -13.12 -1.37
C CYS A 3 1.59 -11.72 -1.02
N LEU A 4 0.74 -10.90 -0.40
CA LEU A 4 1.08 -9.59 0.13
C LEU A 4 0.96 -9.64 1.65
N GLY A 5 2.08 -9.48 2.36
CA GLY A 5 2.15 -9.47 3.81
C GLY A 5 2.35 -8.07 4.36
N PHE A 6 1.74 -7.79 5.52
CA PHE A 6 1.94 -6.57 6.30
C PHE A 6 2.53 -6.93 7.66
N GLU A 7 3.52 -6.16 8.09
CA GLU A 7 4.09 -6.21 9.43
C GLU A 7 3.96 -4.83 10.07
N GLY A 8 3.53 -4.78 11.32
CA GLY A 8 3.27 -3.53 12.03
C GLY A 8 3.13 -3.72 13.53
N THR A 9 3.77 -4.76 14.08
CA THR A 9 3.58 -5.19 15.48
C THR A 9 4.23 -4.22 16.46
N ALA A 10 5.40 -3.69 16.11
CA ALA A 10 6.19 -2.78 16.93
C ALA A 10 6.31 -1.40 16.24
N HIS A 11 7.52 -0.85 16.22
CA HIS A 11 7.82 0.48 15.69
C HIS A 11 8.09 0.49 14.18
N THR A 12 8.12 -0.65 13.51
CA THR A 12 8.35 -0.74 12.06
C THR A 12 7.06 -1.10 11.34
N PHE A 13 6.78 -0.41 10.23
CA PHE A 13 5.77 -0.84 9.27
C PHE A 13 6.46 -1.46 8.06
N GLY A 14 6.11 -2.69 7.72
CA GLY A 14 6.69 -3.46 6.62
C GLY A 14 5.65 -3.99 5.64
N VAL A 15 6.05 -4.07 4.37
CA VAL A 15 5.33 -4.77 3.30
C VAL A 15 6.27 -5.78 2.66
N GLY A 16 5.85 -7.04 2.67
CA GLY A 16 6.52 -8.14 1.97
C GLY A 16 5.65 -8.67 0.84
N ILE A 17 6.26 -8.97 -0.30
CA ILE A 17 5.58 -9.60 -1.45
C ILE A 17 6.36 -10.84 -1.84
N VAL A 18 5.68 -11.99 -1.89
CA VAL A 18 6.29 -13.28 -2.26
C VAL A 18 5.44 -14.00 -3.30
N ASN A 19 6.06 -14.86 -4.11
CA ASN A 19 5.33 -15.76 -5.01
C ASN A 19 5.14 -17.16 -4.39
N SER A 20 4.43 -18.03 -5.11
CA SER A 20 4.16 -19.42 -4.68
C SER A 20 5.40 -20.30 -4.61
N ASP A 21 6.48 -19.89 -5.28
CA ASP A 21 7.75 -20.62 -5.31
C ASP A 21 8.67 -20.20 -4.14
N GLY A 22 8.19 -19.28 -3.30
CA GLY A 22 8.92 -18.77 -2.13
C GLY A 22 9.88 -17.63 -2.44
N GLU A 23 9.90 -17.11 -3.67
CA GLU A 23 10.77 -15.99 -4.03
C GLU A 23 10.23 -14.68 -3.42
N VAL A 24 11.15 -13.89 -2.85
CA VAL A 24 10.84 -12.57 -2.29
C VAL A 24 10.92 -11.54 -3.42
N LEU A 25 9.78 -11.00 -3.82
CA LEU A 25 9.66 -10.00 -4.87
C LEU A 25 9.84 -8.58 -4.34
N ALA A 26 9.47 -8.35 -3.08
CA ALA A 26 9.72 -7.09 -2.39
C ALA A 26 9.77 -7.29 -0.88
N ASN A 27 10.61 -6.51 -0.20
CA ASN A 27 10.66 -6.41 1.25
C ASN A 27 11.01 -4.97 1.64
N VAL A 28 9.99 -4.17 1.93
CA VAL A 28 10.13 -2.73 2.15
C VAL A 28 9.58 -2.38 3.53
N SER A 29 10.30 -1.54 4.27
CA SER A 29 9.86 -1.10 5.59
C SER A 29 10.17 0.36 5.87
N LYS A 30 9.50 0.89 6.90
CA LYS A 30 9.80 2.19 7.50
C LYS A 30 9.66 2.08 9.02
N ALA A 31 10.76 2.31 9.73
CA ALA A 31 10.77 2.42 11.18
C ALA A 31 10.29 3.81 11.63
N TYR A 32 9.54 3.81 12.74
CA TYR A 32 9.30 4.95 13.60
C TYR A 32 10.43 5.01 14.63
N GLU A 33 11.13 6.15 14.68
CA GLU A 33 12.16 6.43 15.66
C GLU A 33 11.72 7.68 16.43
N PRO A 34 11.45 7.58 17.74
CA PRO A 34 11.17 8.74 18.57
C PRO A 34 12.44 9.58 18.76
N GLU A 35 12.30 10.90 18.89
CA GLU A 35 13.45 11.80 19.12
C GLU A 35 14.10 11.54 20.48
N GLU A 36 13.30 11.20 21.49
CA GLU A 36 13.76 10.85 22.84
C GLU A 36 12.87 9.76 23.45
N GLY A 37 13.42 8.97 24.37
CA GLY A 37 12.67 7.95 25.11
C GLY A 37 12.46 6.62 24.37
N GLY A 38 11.41 5.89 24.76
CA GLY A 38 11.08 4.57 24.22
C GLY A 38 9.96 4.60 23.18
N ILE A 39 9.64 3.43 22.62
CA ILE A 39 8.57 3.30 21.62
C ILE A 39 7.22 3.59 22.27
N HIS A 40 6.57 4.67 21.85
CA HIS A 40 5.22 4.98 22.28
C HIS A 40 4.18 4.32 21.34
N PRO A 41 3.33 3.38 21.82
CA PRO A 41 2.43 2.61 20.95
C PRO A 41 1.50 3.46 20.08
N ARG A 42 0.98 4.56 20.63
CA ARG A 42 0.11 5.49 19.88
C ARG A 42 0.85 6.17 18.73
N GLU A 43 2.11 6.53 18.92
CA GLU A 43 2.91 7.24 17.91
C GLU A 43 3.35 6.28 16.81
N ALA A 44 3.73 5.04 17.17
CA ALA A 44 3.99 3.97 16.22
C ALA A 44 2.76 3.71 15.33
N ALA A 45 1.56 3.58 15.90
CA ALA A 45 0.34 3.38 15.12
C ALA A 45 0.04 4.55 14.13
N GLN A 46 0.31 5.79 14.56
CA GLN A 46 0.20 6.96 13.69
C GLN A 46 1.27 6.96 12.58
N ALA A 47 2.50 6.59 12.90
CA ALA A 47 3.58 6.44 11.94
C ALA A 47 3.26 5.36 10.90
N HIS A 48 2.71 4.21 11.31
CA HIS A 48 2.25 3.15 10.41
C HIS A 48 1.20 3.68 9.44
N SER A 49 0.18 4.38 9.96
CA SER A 49 -0.90 4.95 9.14
C SER A 49 -0.39 5.98 8.12
N LYS A 50 0.56 6.84 8.52
CA LYS A 50 1.19 7.84 7.65
C LYS A 50 2.05 7.19 6.55
N ASN A 51 2.73 6.09 6.86
CA ASN A 51 3.69 5.44 5.95
C ASN A 51 3.08 4.31 5.11
N ALA A 52 1.92 3.76 5.50
CA ALA A 52 1.37 2.55 4.91
C ALA A 52 1.26 2.61 3.39
N ARG A 53 0.70 3.71 2.86
CA ARG A 53 0.56 3.90 1.42
C ARG A 53 1.91 4.00 0.71
N LYS A 54 2.86 4.74 1.28
CA LYS A 54 4.19 4.94 0.69
C LYS A 54 4.98 3.63 0.63
N VAL A 55 4.94 2.84 1.71
CA VAL A 55 5.63 1.55 1.79
C VAL A 55 4.99 0.54 0.83
N LEU A 56 3.65 0.49 0.76
CA LEU A 56 2.93 -0.35 -0.20
C LEU A 56 3.26 0.02 -1.66
N ASP A 57 3.18 1.30 -2.01
CA ASP A 57 3.44 1.75 -3.39
C ASP A 57 4.89 1.43 -3.79
N LYS A 58 5.85 1.56 -2.85
CA LYS A 58 7.25 1.15 -3.07
C LYS A 58 7.37 -0.38 -3.24
N GLY A 59 6.71 -1.16 -2.39
CA GLY A 59 6.72 -2.63 -2.48
C GLY A 59 6.12 -3.14 -3.80
N LEU A 60 4.99 -2.59 -4.24
CA LEU A 60 4.38 -2.95 -5.53
C LEU A 60 5.30 -2.60 -6.71
N LYS A 61 5.98 -1.45 -6.64
CA LYS A 61 6.96 -1.04 -7.66
C LYS A 61 8.16 -2.00 -7.71
N GLU A 62 8.73 -2.35 -6.55
CA GLU A 62 9.87 -3.29 -6.47
C GLU A 62 9.49 -4.68 -6.96
N ALA A 63 8.28 -5.15 -6.65
CA ALA A 63 7.76 -6.44 -7.12
C ALA A 63 7.31 -6.44 -8.60
N GLY A 64 7.40 -5.30 -9.30
CA GLY A 64 6.97 -5.19 -10.70
C GLY A 64 5.46 -5.36 -10.92
N ILE A 65 4.63 -5.09 -9.91
CA ILE A 65 3.18 -5.27 -9.96
C ILE A 65 2.49 -3.97 -10.36
N GLU A 66 1.83 -3.98 -11.52
CA GLU A 66 1.11 -2.82 -12.04
C GLU A 66 -0.41 -2.90 -11.84
N ARG A 67 -1.03 -1.73 -11.75
CA ARG A 67 -2.49 -1.61 -11.64
C ARG A 67 -3.15 -1.86 -13.00
N ILE A 68 -4.09 -2.80 -13.06
CA ILE A 68 -4.92 -2.99 -14.26
C ILE A 68 -5.78 -1.74 -14.47
N LYS A 69 -5.58 -1.05 -15.60
CA LYS A 69 -6.41 0.09 -16.02
C LYS A 69 -7.74 -0.42 -16.56
N LYS A 70 -8.78 -0.52 -15.71
CA LYS A 70 -10.15 -0.71 -16.20
C LYS A 70 -10.63 0.60 -16.85
N LYS A 71 -11.09 0.55 -18.12
CA LYS A 71 -11.86 1.64 -18.75
C LYS A 71 -13.08 1.93 -17.88
N ARG A 72 -13.09 3.04 -17.12
CA ARG A 72 -14.31 3.53 -16.47
C ARG A 72 -15.24 4.03 -17.58
N LYS A 73 -16.20 3.21 -18.01
CA LYS A 73 -17.31 3.68 -18.84
C LYS A 73 -18.13 4.62 -17.95
N ARG A 74 -18.13 5.93 -18.24
CA ARG A 74 -19.09 6.86 -17.61
C ARG A 74 -20.48 6.46 -18.10
N LEU A 75 -21.29 5.87 -17.23
CA LEU A 75 -22.71 5.67 -17.47
C LEU A 75 -23.41 7.02 -17.20
N GLY A 76 -24.07 7.55 -18.24
CA GLY A 76 -25.09 8.59 -18.10
C GLY A 76 -24.66 10.03 -18.36
N GLN A 77 -24.49 10.39 -19.64
CA GLN A 77 -24.80 11.73 -20.15
C GLN A 77 -25.33 11.61 -21.59
N GLU A 78 -26.51 11.00 -21.74
CA GLU A 78 -27.21 10.96 -23.03
C GLU A 78 -28.74 10.92 -22.81
N LYS A 79 -29.26 11.94 -22.11
CA LYS A 79 -30.69 12.24 -22.07
C LYS A 79 -30.93 13.75 -22.02
N GLU A 80 -30.37 14.50 -22.96
CA GLU A 80 -30.81 15.89 -23.18
C GLU A 80 -30.45 16.38 -24.59
N ARG A 81 -30.95 15.69 -25.64
CA ARG A 81 -30.83 16.21 -27.01
C ARG A 81 -32.00 15.90 -27.95
N VAL A 82 -33.16 15.47 -27.44
CA VAL A 82 -34.36 15.18 -28.27
C VAL A 82 -35.55 16.08 -27.92
N ARG A 83 -35.33 17.21 -27.24
CA ARG A 83 -36.37 18.24 -27.09
C ARG A 83 -35.78 19.64 -27.16
N LYS A 84 -35.42 20.06 -28.38
CA LYS A 84 -35.56 21.44 -28.85
C LYS A 84 -35.81 21.38 -30.35
#